data_AF-A0A3D1XSR4-F1
#
_entry.id   AF-A0A3D1XSR4-F1
#
_cell.length_a   1.000
_cell.length_b   1.000
_cell.length_c   1.000
_cell.angle_alpha   90.00
_cell.angle_beta   90.00
_cell.angle_gamma   90.00
#
_symmetry.space_group_name_H-M   'P 1'
#
loop_
_entity.id
_entity.type
_entity.pdbx_description
1 polymer ?
#
loop_
_entity_poly.entity_id
_entity_poly.type
_entity_poly.pdbx_seq_one_letter_code
_entity_poly.pdbx_strand_id
1 'polypeptide(L)'
;MIESYLTAYWIKIFASFAVFIALIVMFIRQSRDQDNSDPQAVVDVLNQLGPDYAVVSNVVVPGERGMFALGNVVVSSYGVFVITVKQDQGKIFGREGDSEWEVKSGRNSNWIRNPLWENRKHVNAVEKLIGSVPFNSIVVFPRAVLKGTFGSNVVRLGELRKRIVQNKTSRLSVDKRDEILKILQK
;
A
#
# COMPACT_ATOMS: atom_id res chain seq x y z
N MET A 1 33.29 -54.81 -7.78
CA MET A 1 31.82 -54.84 -7.55
C MET A 1 31.40 -53.91 -6.42
N ILE A 2 32.05 -53.92 -5.24
CA ILE A 2 31.69 -53.06 -4.09
C ILE A 2 31.89 -51.56 -4.37
N GLU A 3 32.95 -51.17 -5.07
CA GLU A 3 33.21 -49.75 -5.37
C GLU A 3 32.16 -49.08 -6.25
N SER A 4 31.59 -49.80 -7.23
CA SER A 4 30.51 -49.26 -8.08
C SER A 4 29.21 -49.05 -7.31
N TYR A 5 28.95 -49.85 -6.26
CA TYR A 5 27.81 -49.64 -5.39
C TYR A 5 28.02 -48.44 -4.46
N LEU A 6 29.23 -48.26 -3.95
CA LEU A 6 29.58 -47.10 -3.12
C LEU A 6 29.46 -45.79 -3.91
N THR A 7 30.02 -45.72 -5.11
CA THR A 7 29.94 -44.52 -5.96
C THR A 7 28.49 -44.18 -6.33
N ALA A 8 27.68 -45.18 -6.68
CA ALA A 8 26.26 -44.99 -6.93
C ALA A 8 25.50 -44.47 -5.69
N TYR A 9 25.88 -44.92 -4.48
CA TYR A 9 25.28 -44.46 -3.23
C TYR A 9 25.63 -43.00 -2.93
N TRP A 10 26.90 -42.63 -3.08
CA TRP A 10 27.36 -41.26 -2.92
C TRP A 10 26.70 -40.31 -3.92
N ILE A 11 26.56 -40.71 -5.19
CA ILE A 11 25.87 -39.91 -6.21
C ILE A 11 24.40 -39.65 -5.81
N LYS A 12 23.70 -40.66 -5.27
CA LYS A 12 22.31 -40.48 -4.79
C LYS A 12 22.22 -39.54 -3.59
N ILE A 13 23.16 -39.63 -2.65
CA ILE A 13 23.22 -38.72 -1.48
C ILE A 13 23.46 -37.28 -1.95
N PHE A 14 24.44 -37.05 -2.81
CA PHE A 14 24.72 -35.72 -3.36
C PHE A 14 23.55 -35.15 -4.16
N ALA A 15 22.90 -35.97 -4.99
CA ALA A 15 21.72 -35.56 -5.74
C ALA A 15 20.55 -35.20 -4.80
N SER A 16 20.32 -35.99 -3.75
CA SER A 16 19.28 -35.72 -2.75
C SER A 16 19.57 -34.42 -1.98
N PHE A 17 20.82 -34.18 -1.61
CA PHE A 17 21.22 -32.95 -0.93
C PHE A 17 21.07 -31.71 -1.82
N ALA A 18 21.43 -31.80 -3.11
CA ALA A 18 21.24 -30.72 -4.07
C ALA A 18 19.75 -30.38 -4.26
N VAL A 19 18.88 -31.39 -4.33
CA VAL A 19 17.41 -31.19 -4.38
C VAL A 19 16.91 -30.53 -3.09
N PHE A 20 17.40 -30.96 -1.92
CA PHE A 20 17.02 -30.37 -0.65
C PHE A 20 17.44 -28.89 -0.53
N ILE A 21 18.65 -28.54 -0.96
CA ILE A 21 19.11 -27.15 -1.05
C ILE A 21 18.23 -26.35 -2.01
N ALA A 22 17.89 -26.90 -3.19
CA ALA A 22 17.02 -26.24 -4.14
C ALA A 22 15.63 -25.97 -3.55
N LEU A 23 15.08 -26.91 -2.77
CA LEU A 23 13.81 -26.75 -2.05
C LEU A 23 13.90 -25.68 -0.96
N ILE A 24 15.00 -25.63 -0.19
CA ILE A 24 15.24 -24.56 0.80
C ILE A 24 15.33 -23.19 0.11
N VAL A 25 16.08 -23.08 -0.99
CA VAL A 25 16.19 -21.84 -1.76
C VAL A 25 14.83 -21.45 -2.34
N MET A 26 14.05 -22.40 -2.84
CA MET A 26 12.69 -22.15 -3.33
C MET A 26 11.77 -21.68 -2.21
N PHE A 27 11.84 -22.30 -1.02
CA PHE A 27 11.06 -21.92 0.16
C PHE A 27 11.45 -20.51 0.67
N ILE A 28 12.74 -20.18 0.72
CA ILE A 28 13.23 -18.84 1.08
C ILE A 28 12.81 -17.79 0.05
N ARG A 29 12.81 -18.13 -1.25
CA ARG A 29 12.33 -17.22 -2.31
C ARG A 29 10.82 -17.03 -2.24
N GLN A 30 10.06 -18.10 -1.99
CA GLN A 30 8.62 -18.07 -1.81
C GLN A 30 8.22 -17.26 -0.56
N SER A 31 8.95 -17.36 0.55
CA SER A 31 8.69 -16.56 1.74
C SER A 31 9.03 -15.08 1.55
N ARG A 32 10.07 -14.75 0.76
CA ARG A 32 10.41 -13.37 0.39
C ARG A 32 9.38 -12.69 -0.51
N ASP A 33 8.73 -13.44 -1.39
CA ASP A 33 7.62 -12.92 -2.21
C ASP A 33 6.35 -12.64 -1.39
N GLN A 34 6.24 -13.23 -0.20
CA GLN A 34 5.09 -13.07 0.69
C GLN A 34 5.21 -11.87 1.65
N ASP A 35 6.42 -11.34 1.87
CA ASP A 35 6.76 -10.45 2.99
C ASP A 35 6.74 -8.93 2.72
N ASN A 36 6.05 -8.46 1.67
CA ASN A 36 5.87 -7.01 1.44
C ASN A 36 4.40 -6.61 1.20
N SER A 37 3.48 -7.42 1.71
CA SER A 37 2.07 -7.36 1.33
C SER A 37 1.05 -7.31 2.46
N ASP A 38 1.44 -6.65 3.53
CA ASP A 38 0.59 -6.34 4.67
C ASP A 38 0.14 -4.87 4.58
N PRO A 39 -1.13 -4.50 4.87
CA PRO A 39 -1.47 -3.15 5.33
C PRO A 39 -0.40 -2.51 6.25
N GLN A 40 0.27 -3.32 7.06
CA GLN A 40 1.40 -2.92 7.89
C GLN A 40 2.57 -2.32 7.10
N ALA A 41 2.92 -2.83 5.92
CA ALA A 41 4.03 -2.30 5.12
C ALA A 41 3.78 -0.84 4.68
N VAL A 42 2.52 -0.46 4.47
CA VAL A 42 2.16 0.94 4.24
C VAL A 42 2.39 1.75 5.50
N VAL A 43 1.91 1.28 6.65
CA VAL A 43 2.09 1.96 7.94
C VAL A 43 3.58 2.14 8.27
N ASP A 44 4.42 1.15 8.00
CA ASP A 44 5.87 1.21 8.21
C ASP A 44 6.51 2.32 7.36
N VAL A 45 6.10 2.46 6.10
CA VAL A 45 6.53 3.57 5.25
C VAL A 45 6.05 4.92 5.79
N LEU A 46 4.82 4.99 6.30
CA LEU A 46 4.28 6.23 6.88
C LEU A 46 5.03 6.64 8.15
N ASN A 47 5.40 5.68 9.00
CA ASN A 47 6.18 5.91 10.21
C ASN A 47 7.62 6.41 9.91
N GLN A 48 8.10 6.27 8.67
CA GLN A 48 9.41 6.76 8.21
C GLN A 48 9.37 8.16 7.56
N LEU A 49 8.22 8.85 7.61
CA LEU A 49 8.06 10.19 7.02
C LEU A 49 8.83 11.28 7.79
N GLY A 50 9.09 11.07 9.08
CA GLY A 50 9.78 12.00 9.96
C GLY A 50 8.83 12.79 10.87
N PRO A 51 9.38 13.64 11.77
CA PRO A 51 8.62 14.26 12.86
C PRO A 51 7.57 15.30 12.41
N ASP A 52 7.69 15.82 11.20
CA ASP A 52 6.74 16.81 10.65
C ASP A 52 5.41 16.17 10.21
N TYR A 53 5.33 14.84 10.19
CA TYR A 53 4.19 14.07 9.70
C TYR A 53 3.66 13.17 10.81
N ALA A 54 2.43 13.44 11.24
CA ALA A 54 1.72 12.61 12.21
C ALA A 54 0.80 11.63 11.48
N VAL A 55 0.97 10.34 11.74
CA VAL A 55 0.16 9.26 11.16
C VAL A 55 -1.00 8.95 12.09
N VAL A 56 -2.22 8.98 11.54
CA VAL A 56 -3.44 8.54 12.21
C VAL A 56 -4.03 7.38 11.40
N SER A 57 -3.84 6.17 11.92
CA SER A 57 -4.32 4.94 11.27
C SER A 57 -5.75 4.62 11.68
N ASN A 58 -6.47 3.89 10.83
CA ASN A 58 -7.83 3.39 11.11
C ASN A 58 -8.83 4.50 11.48
N VAL A 59 -8.77 5.65 10.80
CA VAL A 59 -9.73 6.72 11.05
C VAL A 59 -11.14 6.23 10.69
N VAL A 60 -12.08 6.35 11.63
CA VAL A 60 -13.49 6.00 11.42
C VAL A 60 -14.32 7.26 11.54
N VAL A 61 -15.22 7.48 10.59
CA VAL A 61 -16.09 8.66 10.61
C VAL A 61 -17.57 8.29 10.47
N PRO A 62 -18.47 9.09 11.06
CA PRO A 62 -19.90 8.91 10.88
C PRO A 62 -20.31 9.26 9.45
N GLY A 63 -21.01 8.34 8.80
CA GLY A 63 -21.69 8.53 7.53
C GLY A 63 -23.21 8.41 7.66
N GLU A 64 -23.92 8.69 6.57
CA GLU A 64 -25.39 8.67 6.52
C GLU A 64 -26.02 7.33 6.92
N ARG A 65 -25.27 6.23 6.74
CA ARG A 65 -25.71 4.85 7.02
C ARG A 65 -24.96 4.19 8.17
N GLY A 66 -24.25 4.96 8.99
CA GLY A 66 -23.43 4.47 10.09
C GLY A 66 -21.94 4.81 9.96
N MET A 67 -21.11 4.18 10.78
CA MET A 67 -19.67 4.41 10.80
C MET A 67 -18.97 3.76 9.59
N PHE A 68 -18.01 4.44 8.98
CA PHE A 68 -17.17 3.86 7.94
C PHE A 68 -15.69 4.17 8.15
N ALA A 69 -14.85 3.16 7.94
CA ALA A 69 -13.40 3.30 8.02
C ALA A 69 -12.88 4.03 6.78
N LEU A 70 -11.99 4.99 6.99
CA LEU A 70 -11.37 5.83 5.98
C LEU A 70 -10.00 5.34 5.53
N GLY A 71 -9.34 4.52 6.36
CA GLY A 71 -7.94 4.11 6.18
C GLY A 71 -6.97 4.99 6.97
N ASN A 72 -5.81 5.29 6.36
CA ASN A 72 -4.73 6.01 7.01
C ASN A 72 -4.78 7.50 6.61
N VAL A 73 -4.70 8.39 7.59
CA VAL A 73 -4.57 9.83 7.39
C VAL A 73 -3.21 10.28 7.91
N VAL A 74 -2.49 11.06 7.11
CA VAL A 74 -1.26 11.74 7.56
C VAL A 74 -1.53 13.23 7.67
N VAL A 75 -1.21 13.82 8.81
CA VAL A 75 -1.40 15.25 9.08
C VAL A 75 -0.03 15.90 9.20
N SER A 76 0.18 17.00 8.48
CA SER A 76 1.42 17.79 8.51
C SER A 76 1.11 19.27 8.31
N SER A 77 2.10 20.14 8.53
CA SER A 77 1.99 21.56 8.15
C SER A 77 1.86 21.77 6.62
N TYR A 78 2.15 20.75 5.82
CA TYR A 78 2.05 20.80 4.35
C TYR A 78 0.67 20.40 3.80
N GLY A 79 -0.20 19.87 4.66
CA GLY A 79 -1.53 19.40 4.31
C GLY A 79 -1.92 18.10 4.99
N VAL A 80 -3.14 17.65 4.67
CA VAL A 80 -3.71 16.38 5.14
C VAL A 80 -3.71 15.38 3.98
N PHE A 81 -3.08 14.24 4.16
CA PHE A 81 -2.99 13.18 3.16
C PHE A 81 -3.95 12.06 3.55
N VAL A 82 -4.91 11.77 2.69
CA VAL A 82 -5.87 10.67 2.89
C VAL A 82 -5.47 9.53 1.96
N ILE A 83 -5.17 8.37 2.55
CA ILE A 83 -4.48 7.27 1.88
C ILE A 83 -5.38 6.04 1.85
N THR A 84 -5.86 5.67 0.67
CA THR A 84 -6.51 4.38 0.43
C THR A 84 -5.48 3.34 0.04
N VAL A 85 -5.49 2.19 0.73
CA VAL A 85 -4.64 1.04 0.42
C VAL A 85 -5.46 0.00 -0.32
N LYS A 86 -5.05 -0.35 -1.54
CA LYS A 86 -5.68 -1.43 -2.33
C LYS A 86 -4.77 -2.64 -2.35
N GLN A 87 -5.32 -3.78 -1.95
CA GLN A 87 -4.59 -5.04 -1.79
C GLN A 87 -4.61 -5.91 -3.05
N ASP A 88 -5.21 -5.44 -4.13
CA ASP A 88 -5.25 -6.12 -5.43
C ASP A 88 -3.84 -6.49 -5.92
N GLN A 89 -3.73 -7.66 -6.54
CA GLN A 89 -2.48 -8.23 -7.04
C GLN A 89 -2.51 -8.41 -8.55
N GLY A 90 -1.33 -8.47 -9.17
CA GLY A 90 -1.20 -8.63 -10.62
C GLY A 90 -1.12 -7.29 -11.34
N LYS A 91 -1.55 -7.23 -12.60
CA LYS A 91 -1.48 -6.03 -13.45
C LYS A 91 -2.80 -5.26 -13.38
N ILE A 92 -2.75 -3.99 -13.00
CA ILE A 92 -3.89 -3.07 -12.99
C ILE A 92 -3.86 -2.26 -14.28
N PHE A 93 -4.94 -2.29 -15.04
CA PHE A 93 -5.12 -1.50 -16.26
C PHE A 93 -6.26 -0.51 -16.07
N GLY A 94 -6.06 0.72 -16.51
CA GLY A 94 -7.06 1.77 -16.42
C GLY A 94 -6.47 3.17 -16.58
N ARG A 95 -7.35 4.15 -16.49
CA ARG A 95 -7.04 5.57 -16.54
C ARG A 95 -7.72 6.29 -15.38
N GLU A 96 -7.19 7.46 -15.03
CA GLU A 96 -7.69 8.31 -13.95
C GLU A 96 -9.21 8.57 -14.03
N GLY A 97 -9.75 8.79 -15.23
CA GLY A 97 -11.16 9.08 -15.47
C GLY A 97 -12.09 7.87 -15.65
N ASP A 98 -11.56 6.65 -15.70
CA ASP A 98 -12.38 5.46 -15.92
C ASP A 98 -13.24 5.16 -14.68
N SER A 99 -14.45 4.61 -14.86
CA SER A 99 -15.31 4.23 -13.73
C SER A 99 -14.83 2.97 -13.01
N GLU A 100 -14.19 2.08 -13.76
CA GLU A 100 -13.70 0.78 -13.32
C GLU A 100 -12.34 0.51 -13.94
N TRP A 101 -11.50 -0.24 -13.23
CA TRP A 101 -10.19 -0.68 -13.68
C TRP A 101 -10.14 -2.20 -13.75
N GLU A 102 -9.35 -2.72 -14.69
CA GLU A 102 -9.17 -4.14 -14.89
C GLU A 102 -7.97 -4.64 -14.06
N VAL A 103 -8.14 -5.74 -13.34
CA VAL A 103 -7.11 -6.43 -12.56
C VAL A 103 -6.85 -7.78 -13.19
N LYS A 104 -5.67 -7.96 -13.80
CA LYS A 104 -5.22 -9.24 -14.37
C LYS A 104 -4.24 -9.95 -13.45
N SER A 105 -4.63 -11.13 -12.98
CA SER A 105 -3.76 -12.04 -12.23
C SER A 105 -3.66 -13.37 -12.94
N GLY A 106 -2.53 -13.62 -13.61
CA GLY A 106 -2.34 -14.79 -14.46
C GLY A 106 -3.33 -14.82 -15.63
N ARG A 107 -4.18 -15.85 -15.67
CA ARG A 107 -5.25 -16.02 -16.68
C ARG A 107 -6.58 -15.39 -16.26
N ASN A 108 -6.71 -14.99 -15.00
CA ASN A 108 -7.94 -14.41 -14.47
C ASN A 108 -7.95 -12.90 -14.68
N SER A 109 -9.12 -12.36 -15.03
CA SER A 109 -9.36 -10.92 -15.10
C SER A 109 -10.60 -10.58 -14.28
N ASN A 110 -10.50 -9.55 -13.46
CA ASN A 110 -11.59 -9.00 -12.66
C ASN A 110 -11.65 -7.48 -12.85
N TRP A 111 -12.80 -6.88 -12.54
CA TRP A 111 -12.97 -5.43 -12.56
C TRP A 111 -13.16 -4.90 -11.14
N ILE A 112 -12.46 -3.82 -10.82
CA ILE A 112 -12.63 -3.08 -9.57
C ILE A 112 -13.17 -1.69 -9.88
N ARG A 113 -14.00 -1.13 -8.99
CA ARG A 113 -14.37 0.28 -9.08
C ARG A 113 -13.12 1.14 -8.94
N ASN A 114 -13.10 2.29 -9.62
CA ASN A 114 -11.98 3.21 -9.55
C ASN A 114 -11.73 3.66 -8.09
N PRO A 115 -10.58 3.29 -7.50
CA PRO A 115 -10.26 3.60 -6.10
C PRO A 115 -10.00 5.08 -5.87
N LEU A 116 -9.76 5.90 -6.91
CA LEU A 116 -9.70 7.35 -6.76
C LEU A 116 -11.04 7.92 -6.32
N TRP A 117 -12.16 7.34 -6.78
CA TRP A 117 -13.49 7.77 -6.38
C TRP A 117 -13.82 7.31 -4.96
N GLU A 118 -13.34 6.13 -4.57
CA GLU A 118 -13.37 5.65 -3.18
C GLU A 118 -12.63 6.63 -2.27
N ASN A 119 -11.37 6.96 -2.60
CA ASN A 119 -10.58 7.89 -1.79
C ASN A 119 -11.13 9.32 -1.77
N ARG A 120 -11.77 9.79 -2.86
CA ARG A 120 -12.45 11.09 -2.88
C ARG A 120 -13.59 11.14 -1.86
N LYS A 121 -14.33 10.04 -1.66
CA LYS A 121 -15.35 9.97 -0.61
C LYS A 121 -14.73 10.07 0.78
N HIS A 122 -13.57 9.44 0.99
CA HIS A 122 -12.84 9.56 2.25
C HIS A 122 -12.36 10.99 2.50
N VAL A 123 -11.77 11.65 1.50
CA VAL A 123 -11.38 13.07 1.59
C VAL A 123 -12.57 13.95 1.97
N ASN A 124 -13.70 13.81 1.28
CA ASN A 124 -14.90 14.59 1.58
C ASN A 124 -15.41 14.36 3.00
N ALA A 125 -15.23 13.14 3.54
CA ALA A 125 -15.66 12.82 4.89
C ALA A 125 -14.74 13.42 5.95
N VAL A 126 -13.43 13.38 5.73
CA VAL A 126 -12.47 14.08 6.59
C VAL A 126 -12.72 15.58 6.53
N GLU A 127 -12.94 16.14 5.34
CA GLU A 127 -13.24 17.56 5.16
C GLU A 127 -14.49 18.00 5.94
N LYS A 128 -15.55 17.20 5.95
CA LYS A 128 -16.74 17.46 6.78
C LYS A 128 -16.44 17.48 8.28
N LEU A 129 -15.44 16.71 8.72
CA LEU A 129 -15.08 16.58 10.13
C LEU A 129 -14.13 17.69 10.61
N ILE A 130 -13.14 18.07 9.79
CA ILE A 130 -12.06 18.98 10.20
C ILE A 130 -12.09 20.36 9.52
N GLY A 131 -12.99 20.54 8.55
CA GLY A 131 -13.09 21.72 7.70
C GLY A 131 -12.18 21.65 6.47
N SER A 132 -12.32 22.66 5.60
CA SER A 132 -11.56 22.73 4.35
C SER A 132 -10.10 23.10 4.63
N VAL A 133 -9.21 22.22 4.21
CA VAL A 133 -7.76 22.35 4.32
C VAL A 133 -7.10 21.79 3.05
N PRO A 134 -5.81 22.02 2.81
CA PRO A 134 -5.12 21.40 1.68
C PRO A 134 -5.08 19.88 1.82
N PHE A 135 -6.00 19.21 1.11
CA PHE A 135 -6.06 17.75 1.05
C PHE A 135 -5.22 17.18 -0.10
N ASN A 136 -4.58 16.05 0.17
CA ASN A 136 -3.88 15.23 -0.82
C ASN A 136 -4.50 13.83 -0.83
N SER A 137 -5.14 13.47 -1.95
CA SER A 137 -5.69 12.14 -2.17
C SER A 137 -4.60 11.22 -2.72
N ILE A 138 -4.33 10.10 -2.04
CA ILE A 138 -3.36 9.10 -2.49
C ILE A 138 -4.01 7.71 -2.46
N VAL A 139 -3.87 6.96 -3.55
CA VAL A 139 -4.18 5.54 -3.63
C VAL A 139 -2.87 4.76 -3.76
N VAL A 140 -2.69 3.76 -2.91
CA VAL A 140 -1.50 2.91 -2.89
C VAL A 140 -1.87 1.50 -3.28
N PHE A 141 -1.12 0.94 -4.23
CA PHE A 141 -1.12 -0.49 -4.55
C PHE A 141 0.21 -1.12 -4.14
N PRO A 142 0.28 -1.82 -2.99
CA PRO A 142 1.56 -2.40 -2.54
C PRO A 142 2.02 -3.56 -3.42
N ARG A 143 1.09 -4.36 -3.94
CA ARG A 143 1.36 -5.60 -4.68
C ARG A 143 1.17 -5.53 -6.18
N ALA A 144 0.67 -4.40 -6.69
CA ALA A 144 0.16 -4.38 -8.05
C ALA A 144 1.11 -3.71 -9.06
N VAL A 145 1.21 -4.37 -10.20
CA VAL A 145 1.46 -3.96 -11.59
C VAL A 145 0.74 -2.76 -12.20
N LEU A 146 1.00 -1.49 -11.87
CA LEU A 146 0.32 -0.38 -12.57
C LEU A 146 0.67 -0.35 -14.08
N LYS A 147 -0.33 -0.53 -14.96
CA LYS A 147 -0.25 -0.57 -16.43
C LYS A 147 -1.30 0.36 -17.07
N GLY A 148 -1.15 1.66 -16.85
CA GLY A 148 -2.13 2.66 -17.29
C GLY A 148 -1.70 4.09 -17.00
N THR A 149 -2.62 5.04 -17.20
CA THR A 149 -2.41 6.48 -16.95
C THR A 149 -3.29 6.92 -15.79
N PHE A 150 -2.82 6.67 -14.56
CA PHE A 150 -3.61 6.83 -13.33
C PHE A 150 -3.48 8.21 -12.66
N GLY A 151 -2.65 9.10 -13.21
CA GLY A 151 -2.31 10.38 -12.58
C GLY A 151 -1.24 10.23 -11.49
N SER A 152 -0.89 11.33 -10.83
CA SER A 152 0.18 11.39 -9.82
C SER A 152 -0.25 10.91 -8.43
N ASN A 153 -1.53 10.62 -8.25
CA ASN A 153 -2.13 10.26 -6.96
C ASN A 153 -2.22 8.74 -6.75
N VAL A 154 -1.93 7.95 -7.78
CA VAL A 154 -1.95 6.48 -7.71
C VAL A 154 -0.51 6.00 -7.79
N VAL A 155 -0.04 5.39 -6.71
CA VAL A 155 1.38 5.06 -6.54
C VAL A 155 1.56 3.64 -6.05
N ARG A 156 2.78 3.14 -6.24
CA ARG A 156 3.21 1.88 -5.63
C ARG A 156 3.80 2.15 -4.25
N LEU A 157 3.93 1.09 -3.44
CA LEU A 157 4.51 1.23 -2.09
C LEU A 157 5.89 1.94 -2.10
N GLY A 158 6.78 1.57 -3.03
CA GLY A 158 8.11 2.18 -3.14
C GLY A 158 8.11 3.67 -3.51
N GLU A 159 7.01 4.18 -4.06
CA GLU A 159 6.84 5.59 -4.45
C GLU A 159 6.10 6.42 -3.39
N LEU A 160 5.43 5.77 -2.44
CA LEU A 160 4.55 6.40 -1.46
C LEU A 160 5.27 7.49 -0.64
N ARG A 161 6.41 7.15 -0.03
CA ARG A 161 7.18 8.10 0.78
C ARG A 161 7.54 9.34 -0.04
N LYS A 162 8.12 9.12 -1.23
CA LYS A 162 8.51 10.19 -2.15
C LYS A 162 7.30 11.08 -2.48
N ARG A 163 6.15 10.48 -2.77
CA ARG A 163 4.93 11.20 -3.13
C ARG A 163 4.39 12.08 -2.00
N ILE A 164 4.53 11.67 -0.74
CA ILE A 164 4.08 12.45 0.42
C ILE A 164 5.05 13.60 0.70
N VAL A 165 6.36 13.33 0.66
CA VAL A 165 7.38 14.34 1.06
C VAL A 165 7.77 15.31 -0.06
N GLN A 166 7.29 15.13 -1.30
CA GLN A 166 7.69 15.95 -2.44
C GLN A 166 7.29 17.43 -2.32
N ASN A 167 6.23 17.75 -1.57
CA ASN A 167 5.74 19.12 -1.41
C ASN A 167 5.91 19.56 0.04
N LYS A 168 6.85 20.47 0.28
CA LYS A 168 7.13 21.08 1.59
C LYS A 168 6.62 22.52 1.73
N THR A 169 5.69 22.93 0.87
CA THR A 169 5.07 24.25 1.01
C THR A 169 4.17 24.23 2.24
N SER A 170 4.54 24.98 3.29
CA SER A 170 3.70 25.09 4.49
C SER A 170 2.38 25.79 4.15
N ARG A 171 1.26 25.16 4.51
CA ARG A 171 -0.11 25.63 4.22
C ARG A 171 -1.06 25.49 5.40
N LEU A 172 -0.59 24.91 6.51
CA LEU A 172 -1.32 24.76 7.76
C LEU A 172 -0.49 25.29 8.91
N SER A 173 -1.09 26.12 9.76
CA SER A 173 -0.47 26.53 11.02
C SER A 173 -0.32 25.34 11.97
N VAL A 174 0.64 25.43 12.90
CA VAL A 174 0.85 24.41 13.92
C VAL A 174 -0.41 24.22 14.77
N ASP A 175 -1.07 25.31 15.16
CA ASP A 175 -2.31 25.25 15.94
C ASP A 175 -3.42 24.50 15.20
N LYS A 176 -3.61 24.76 13.90
CA LYS A 176 -4.63 24.07 13.10
C LYS A 176 -4.27 22.60 12.90
N ARG A 177 -2.98 22.28 12.71
CA ARG A 177 -2.50 20.90 12.63
C ARG A 177 -2.84 20.13 13.92
N ASP A 178 -2.57 20.72 15.08
CA ASP A 178 -2.78 20.08 16.38
C ASP A 178 -4.27 19.96 16.71
N GLU A 179 -5.10 20.92 16.29
CA GLU A 179 -6.57 20.82 16.33
C GLU A 179 -7.06 19.63 15.51
N ILE A 180 -6.59 19.47 14.27
CA ILE A 180 -6.95 18.35 13.38
C ILE A 180 -6.57 17.01 14.03
N LEU A 181 -5.37 16.91 14.59
CA LEU A 181 -4.92 15.69 15.26
C LEU A 181 -5.81 15.31 16.44
N LYS A 182 -6.20 16.28 17.27
CA LYS A 182 -7.14 16.06 18.38
C LYS A 182 -8.51 15.59 17.91
N ILE A 183 -8.96 16.00 16.73
CA ILE A 183 -10.24 15.56 16.17
C ILE A 183 -10.14 14.13 15.63
N LEU A 184 -9.06 13.80 14.92
CA LEU A 184 -8.90 12.50 14.26
C LEU A 184 -8.48 11.35 15.19
N GLN A 185 -7.91 11.66 16.36
CA GLN A 185 -7.45 10.67 17.35
C GLN A 185 -8.51 10.34 18.42
N LYS A 186 -9.70 10.95 18.36
CA LYS A 186 -10.84 10.60 19.22
C LYS A 186 -11.51 9.33 18.76
#